data_AF-A0AAV7HES4-F1
#
_entry.id   AF-A0AAV7HES4-F1
#
_cell.length_a   1.000
_cell.length_b   1.000
_cell.length_c   1.000
_cell.angle_alpha   90.00
_cell.angle_beta   90.00
_cell.angle_gamma   90.00
#
_symmetry.space_group_name_H-M   'P 1'
#
loop_
_entity.id
_entity.type
_entity.pdbx_description
1 polymer ?
#
loop_
_entity_poly.entity_id
_entity_poly.type
_entity_poly.pdbx_seq_one_letter_code
_entity_poly.pdbx_strand_id
1 'polypeptide(L)'
;MNMLRRVEPYVTYGYPNLKSVRELIYNRGYGKLQKQIIPLTKNCIIEQGLMKHTIICIEDLIHEIFTRDPYLKKANFLWSFKLKEPLGGFKKKSNHYVEGGDRGNRENYINEVIKRMNKIFIDFVTEGFRDHILYFNL
;
A
#
# COMPACT_ATOMS: atom_id res chain seq x y z
N MET A 1 6.94 -12.93 -16.62
CA MET A 1 7.39 -11.56 -16.95
C MET A 1 6.71 -10.91 -18.16
N ASN A 2 5.97 -11.64 -19.02
CA ASN A 2 5.40 -11.06 -20.24
C ASN A 2 4.25 -10.05 -20.01
N MET A 3 3.50 -10.18 -18.91
CA MET A 3 2.40 -9.25 -18.59
C MET A 3 2.91 -7.90 -18.10
N LEU A 4 3.94 -7.87 -17.25
CA LEU A 4 4.50 -6.63 -16.69
C LEU A 4 5.08 -5.72 -17.79
N ARG A 5 5.80 -6.28 -18.76
CA ARG A 5 6.34 -5.52 -19.90
C ARG A 5 5.25 -4.82 -20.74
N ARG A 6 4.04 -5.38 -20.82
CA ARG A 6 2.93 -4.75 -21.56
C ARG A 6 2.30 -3.58 -20.81
N VAL A 7 2.24 -3.67 -19.48
CA VAL A 7 1.65 -2.62 -18.63
C VAL A 7 2.67 -1.59 -18.16
N GLU A 8 3.96 -1.86 -18.34
CA GLU A 8 5.10 -0.99 -18.00
C GLU A 8 4.91 0.51 -18.32
N PRO A 9 4.34 0.93 -19.46
CA PRO A 9 4.11 2.35 -19.71
C PRO A 9 3.08 3.01 -18.78
N TYR A 10 2.24 2.23 -18.09
CA TYR A 10 1.14 2.71 -17.24
C TYR A 10 1.41 2.51 -15.75
N VAL A 11 2.37 1.65 -15.39
CA VAL A 11 2.62 1.31 -13.99
C VAL A 11 4.05 1.65 -13.58
N THR A 12 4.17 2.02 -12.32
CA THR A 12 5.44 2.12 -11.61
C THR A 12 5.53 0.94 -10.65
N TYR A 13 6.60 0.15 -10.73
CA TYR A 13 6.80 -1.01 -9.86
C TYR A 13 8.24 -1.06 -9.35
N GLY A 14 8.51 -1.91 -8.36
CA GLY A 14 9.82 -2.07 -7.75
C GLY A 14 9.78 -3.04 -6.58
N TYR A 15 10.81 -3.01 -5.76
CA TYR A 15 10.98 -3.91 -4.61
C TYR A 15 10.63 -3.16 -3.31
N PRO A 16 9.45 -3.43 -2.73
CA PRO A 16 9.07 -2.80 -1.47
C PRO A 16 9.89 -3.40 -0.32
N ASN A 17 10.24 -2.57 0.65
CA ASN A 17 10.86 -3.02 1.89
C ASN A 17 9.79 -3.44 2.91
N LEU A 18 10.20 -4.16 3.96
CA LEU A 18 9.30 -4.64 5.02
C LEU A 18 8.49 -3.51 5.67
N LYS A 19 9.09 -2.32 5.84
CA LYS A 19 8.43 -1.15 6.42
C LYS A 19 7.29 -0.65 5.52
N SER A 20 7.52 -0.52 4.22
CA SER A 20 6.51 -0.08 3.25
C SER A 20 5.37 -1.09 3.12
N VAL A 21 5.66 -2.40 3.13
CA VAL A 21 4.63 -3.44 3.15
C VAL A 21 3.77 -3.35 4.41
N ARG A 22 4.43 -3.23 5.57
CA ARG A 22 3.75 -3.05 6.87
C ARG A 22 2.82 -1.85 6.85
N GLU A 23 3.35 -0.68 6.50
CA GLU A 23 2.57 0.57 6.47
C GLU A 23 1.40 0.52 5.48
N LEU A 24 1.53 -0.19 4.36
CA LEU A 24 0.45 -0.38 3.39
C LEU A 24 -0.67 -1.25 3.95
N ILE A 25 -0.32 -2.38 4.58
CA ILE A 25 -1.29 -3.32 5.13
C ILE A 25 -2.02 -2.70 6.34
N TYR A 26 -1.30 -2.01 7.24
CA TYR A 26 -1.95 -1.38 8.39
C TYR A 26 -2.82 -0.19 8.01
N ASN A 27 -2.34 0.72 7.16
CA ASN A 27 -3.07 1.97 6.89
C ASN A 27 -4.14 1.81 5.82
N ARG A 28 -3.97 0.85 4.89
CA ARG A 28 -4.79 0.72 3.68
C ARG A 28 -5.20 -0.72 3.37
N GLY A 29 -4.95 -1.65 4.29
CA GLY A 29 -5.32 -3.05 4.12
C GLY A 29 -6.83 -3.26 4.21
N TYR A 30 -7.38 -3.85 3.15
CA TYR A 30 -8.73 -4.36 3.12
C TYR A 30 -8.70 -5.83 2.76
N GLY A 31 -9.49 -6.64 3.47
CA GLY A 31 -9.71 -8.04 3.19
C GLY A 31 -11.00 -8.24 2.39
N LYS A 32 -10.98 -9.14 1.43
CA LYS A 32 -12.16 -9.61 0.69
C LYS A 32 -12.68 -10.87 1.38
N LEU A 33 -13.77 -10.73 2.14
CA LEU A 33 -14.44 -11.83 2.82
C LEU A 33 -15.86 -11.98 2.27
N GLN A 34 -16.24 -13.17 1.81
CA GLN A 34 -17.59 -13.45 1.29
C GLN A 34 -18.08 -12.41 0.25
N LYS A 35 -17.19 -11.98 -0.65
CA LYS A 35 -17.42 -10.93 -1.68
C LYS A 35 -17.61 -9.51 -1.14
N GLN A 36 -17.54 -9.30 0.17
CA GLN A 36 -17.52 -7.97 0.79
C GLN A 36 -16.08 -7.51 1.04
N ILE A 37 -15.86 -6.19 1.03
CA ILE A 37 -14.55 -5.57 1.28
C ILE A 37 -14.60 -5.00 2.70
N ILE A 38 -13.78 -5.54 3.59
CA ILE A 38 -13.79 -5.24 5.03
C ILE A 38 -12.42 -4.70 5.42
N PRO A 39 -12.32 -3.60 6.18
CA PRO A 39 -11.03 -3.09 6.65
C PRO A 39 -10.36 -4.06 7.62
N LEU A 40 -9.03 -4.23 7.53
CA LEU A 40 -8.25 -5.12 8.40
C LEU A 40 -7.96 -4.49 9.77
N THR A 41 -9.01 -4.22 10.55
CA THR A 41 -8.88 -3.61 11.89
C THR A 41 -8.64 -4.61 13.02
N LYS A 42 -9.12 -5.85 12.87
CA LYS A 42 -9.03 -6.90 13.89
C LYS A 42 -8.49 -8.19 13.30
N ASN A 43 -7.70 -8.92 14.08
CA ASN A 43 -7.15 -10.23 13.70
C ASN A 43 -8.24 -11.26 13.37
N CYS A 44 -9.41 -11.17 14.01
CA CYS A 44 -10.54 -12.06 13.73
C CYS A 44 -10.96 -12.08 12.24
N ILE A 45 -10.81 -10.96 11.53
CA ILE A 45 -11.16 -10.85 10.10
C ILE A 45 -10.18 -11.66 9.25
N ILE A 46 -8.90 -11.65 9.63
CA ILE A 46 -7.83 -12.41 8.98
C ILE A 46 -7.99 -13.90 9.27
N GLU A 47 -8.24 -14.25 10.53
CA GLU A 47 -8.52 -15.64 10.93
C GLU A 47 -9.70 -16.20 10.13
N GLN A 48 -10.81 -15.47 10.00
CA GLN A 48 -11.97 -15.92 9.23
C GLN A 48 -11.67 -16.11 7.74
N GLY A 49 -10.88 -15.23 7.13
CA GLY A 49 -10.55 -15.29 5.70
C GLY A 49 -9.46 -16.30 5.36
N LEU A 50 -8.51 -16.52 6.27
CA LEU A 50 -7.27 -17.26 6.04
C LEU A 50 -7.07 -18.42 7.03
N MET A 51 -8.13 -18.86 7.74
CA MET A 51 -8.10 -19.94 8.73
C MET A 51 -7.39 -21.21 8.23
N LYS A 52 -7.57 -21.53 6.94
CA LYS A 52 -7.00 -22.71 6.28
C LYS A 52 -5.49 -22.62 6.03
N HIS A 53 -4.87 -21.47 6.31
CA HIS A 53 -3.54 -21.12 5.84
C HIS A 53 -2.55 -20.75 6.96
N THR A 54 -2.88 -21.11 8.21
CA THR A 54 -2.05 -20.86 9.41
C THR A 54 -1.67 -19.40 9.64
N ILE A 55 -2.48 -18.45 9.15
CA ILE A 55 -2.29 -17.00 9.37
C ILE A 55 -3.32 -16.57 10.40
N ILE A 56 -2.84 -16.12 11.55
CA ILE A 56 -3.69 -15.74 12.69
C ILE A 56 -3.74 -14.22 12.83
N CYS A 57 -2.64 -13.53 12.53
CA CYS A 57 -2.54 -12.09 12.72
C CYS A 57 -2.04 -11.33 11.48
N ILE A 58 -2.10 -9.99 11.55
CA ILE A 58 -1.57 -9.09 10.52
C ILE A 58 -0.06 -9.29 10.31
N GLU A 59 0.70 -9.53 11.38
CA GLU A 59 2.16 -9.74 11.25
C GLU A 59 2.49 -11.03 10.52
N ASP A 60 1.75 -12.12 10.75
CA ASP A 60 1.90 -13.36 9.97
C ASP A 60 1.62 -13.09 8.49
N LEU A 61 0.60 -12.30 8.19
CA LEU A 61 0.26 -11.90 6.81
C LEU A 61 1.40 -11.09 6.17
N ILE A 62 1.98 -10.12 6.89
CA ILE A 62 3.13 -9.32 6.40
C ILE A 62 4.35 -10.21 6.17
N HIS A 63 4.66 -11.08 7.13
CA HIS A 63 5.79 -12.00 7.05
C HIS A 63 5.66 -12.93 5.84
N GLU A 64 4.46 -13.46 5.61
CA GLU A 64 4.15 -14.29 4.46
C GLU A 64 4.36 -13.56 3.14
N ILE A 65 3.78 -12.37 3.00
CA ILE A 65 3.89 -11.57 1.76
C ILE A 65 5.34 -11.20 1.45
N PHE A 66 6.15 -10.92 2.49
CA PHE A 66 7.53 -10.50 2.30
C PHE A 66 8.50 -11.67 2.09
N THR A 67 8.28 -12.80 2.75
CA THR A 67 9.29 -13.89 2.85
C THR A 67 8.95 -15.10 1.99
N ARG A 68 7.67 -15.42 1.78
CA ARG A 68 7.23 -16.65 1.11
C ARG A 68 6.36 -16.33 -0.10
N ASP A 69 6.86 -16.48 -1.33
CA ASP A 69 6.00 -16.54 -2.51
C ASP A 69 6.22 -17.83 -3.30
N PRO A 70 5.23 -18.75 -3.26
CA PRO A 70 4.59 -19.13 -4.53
C PRO A 70 3.07 -19.38 -4.45
N TYR A 71 2.41 -19.09 -3.33
CA TYR A 71 0.95 -19.29 -3.19
C TYR A 71 0.18 -17.96 -3.06
N LEU A 72 0.22 -17.21 -4.16
CA LEU A 72 -0.63 -16.06 -4.51
C LEU A 72 -2.16 -16.33 -4.42
N LYS A 73 -2.60 -17.50 -3.94
CA LYS A 73 -3.99 -17.72 -3.53
C LYS A 73 -4.34 -16.92 -2.26
N LYS A 74 -3.36 -16.66 -1.39
CA LYS A 74 -3.51 -15.82 -0.19
C LYS A 74 -3.63 -14.33 -0.56
N ALA A 75 -2.98 -13.89 -1.65
CA ALA A 75 -3.09 -12.53 -2.14
C ALA A 75 -4.50 -12.17 -2.63
N ASN A 76 -5.34 -13.15 -3.01
CA ASN A 76 -6.74 -12.92 -3.35
C ASN A 76 -7.59 -12.44 -2.17
N PHE A 77 -7.13 -12.66 -0.93
CA PHE A 77 -7.78 -12.11 0.25
C PHE A 77 -7.56 -10.60 0.33
N LEU A 78 -6.38 -10.08 -0.03
CA LEU A 78 -6.15 -8.64 -0.01
C LEU A 78 -6.85 -7.97 -1.19
N TRP A 79 -7.64 -6.96 -0.89
CA TRP A 79 -8.18 -6.06 -1.91
C TRP A 79 -7.08 -5.11 -2.40
N SER A 80 -7.22 -4.61 -3.63
CA SER A 80 -6.29 -3.63 -4.19
C SER A 80 -6.20 -2.37 -3.33
N PHE A 81 -4.99 -1.96 -2.97
CA PHE A 81 -4.74 -0.76 -2.18
C PHE A 81 -5.14 0.50 -2.97
N LYS A 82 -6.05 1.28 -2.41
CA LYS A 82 -6.39 2.60 -2.96
C LYS A 82 -5.38 3.63 -2.42
N LEU A 83 -4.41 4.00 -3.26
CA LEU A 83 -3.38 5.00 -2.93
C LEU A 83 -3.82 6.41 -3.36
N LYS A 84 -3.35 7.43 -2.63
CA LYS A 84 -3.49 8.83 -3.04
C LYS A 84 -2.36 9.23 -3.99
N GLU A 85 -2.50 10.33 -4.70
CA GLU A 85 -1.39 10.90 -5.47
C GLU A 85 -0.19 11.18 -4.55
N PRO A 86 1.05 10.94 -5.01
CA PRO A 86 2.23 11.19 -4.19
C PRO A 86 2.34 12.68 -3.87
N LEU A 87 2.66 13.01 -2.62
CA LEU A 87 3.00 14.38 -2.24
C LEU A 87 4.18 14.89 -3.09
N GLY A 88 4.05 16.10 -3.63
CA GLY A 88 4.99 16.69 -4.60
C GLY A 88 4.83 16.17 -6.03
N GLY A 89 3.82 15.34 -6.30
CA GLY A 89 3.47 14.87 -7.63
C GLY A 89 4.47 13.90 -8.26
N PHE A 90 4.20 13.60 -9.53
CA PHE A 90 5.10 12.89 -10.44
C PHE A 90 5.86 13.91 -11.28
N LYS A 91 7.13 13.66 -11.56
CA LYS A 91 7.96 14.51 -12.44
C LYS A 91 7.47 14.42 -13.89
N LYS A 92 7.46 13.22 -14.46
CA LYS A 92 7.03 12.94 -15.84
C LYS A 92 6.47 11.52 -15.93
N LYS A 93 5.14 11.42 -15.98
CA LYS A 93 4.41 10.14 -16.11
C LYS A 93 4.70 9.41 -17.43
N SER A 94 5.11 10.14 -18.48
CA SER A 94 5.30 9.60 -19.83
C SER A 94 6.61 8.84 -20.05
N ASN A 95 7.67 9.16 -19.31
CA ASN A 95 9.02 8.66 -19.59
C ASN A 95 9.43 7.55 -18.61
N HIS A 96 10.34 6.66 -19.04
CA HIS A 96 10.88 5.62 -18.17
C HIS A 96 11.69 6.21 -17.01
N TYR A 97 11.73 5.55 -15.86
CA TYR A 97 12.47 6.04 -14.69
C TYR A 97 13.95 6.30 -14.99
N VAL A 98 14.59 5.42 -15.78
CA VAL A 98 15.99 5.56 -16.22
C VAL A 98 16.20 6.81 -17.11
N GLU A 99 15.15 7.26 -17.79
CA GLU A 99 15.17 8.48 -18.63
C GLU A 99 14.76 9.75 -17.84
N GLY A 100 14.69 9.65 -16.50
CA GLY A 100 14.26 10.74 -15.63
C GLY A 100 12.73 10.92 -15.53
N GLY A 101 11.95 9.93 -15.96
CA GLY A 101 10.50 9.88 -15.76
C GLY A 101 10.08 9.12 -14.50
N ASP A 102 8.84 8.64 -14.47
CA ASP A 102 8.27 7.94 -13.30
C ASP A 102 7.73 6.53 -13.58
N ARG A 103 7.60 6.10 -14.84
CA ARG A 103 7.06 4.78 -15.21
C ARG A 103 8.14 3.68 -15.20
N GLY A 104 7.70 2.43 -15.10
CA GLY A 104 8.57 1.26 -15.14
C GLY A 104 9.18 0.87 -13.80
N ASN A 105 10.27 0.08 -13.86
CA ASN A 105 10.92 -0.45 -12.68
C ASN A 105 11.79 0.62 -11.98
N ARG A 106 11.46 0.93 -10.72
CA ARG A 106 12.22 1.84 -9.86
C ARG A 106 13.04 1.10 -8.80
N GLU A 107 13.05 -0.22 -8.83
CA GLU A 107 13.76 -1.07 -7.87
C GLU A 107 13.43 -0.63 -6.42
N ASN A 108 14.43 -0.31 -5.61
CA ASN A 108 14.28 0.09 -4.22
C ASN A 108 13.74 1.53 -4.04
N TYR A 109 13.77 2.37 -5.08
CA TYR A 109 13.24 3.74 -5.02
C TYR A 109 11.71 3.81 -5.00
N ILE A 110 11.02 2.68 -5.22
CA ILE A 110 9.57 2.60 -5.06
C ILE A 110 9.13 2.95 -3.64
N ASN A 111 9.96 2.67 -2.64
CA ASN A 111 9.64 2.88 -1.23
C ASN A 111 9.44 4.37 -0.91
N GLU A 112 10.15 5.27 -1.58
CA GLU A 112 9.96 6.71 -1.44
C GLU A 112 8.61 7.16 -2.01
N VAL A 113 8.21 6.59 -3.14
CA VAL A 113 6.91 6.87 -3.76
C VAL A 113 5.78 6.37 -2.85
N ILE A 114 5.88 5.12 -2.36
CA ILE A 114 4.92 4.55 -1.42
C ILE A 114 4.78 5.43 -0.18
N LYS A 115 5.91 5.87 0.41
CA LYS A 115 5.89 6.76 1.58
C LYS A 115 5.16 8.08 1.29
N ARG A 116 5.38 8.68 0.11
CA ARG A 116 4.70 9.92 -0.31
C ARG A 116 3.21 9.73 -0.56
N MET A 117 2.80 8.56 -1.07
CA MET A 117 1.38 8.23 -1.31
C MET A 117 0.66 7.77 -0.04
N ASN A 118 1.39 7.21 0.93
CA ASN A 118 0.82 6.68 2.17
C ASN A 118 0.70 7.73 3.28
N LYS A 119 1.36 8.90 3.15
CA LYS A 119 1.12 10.03 4.05
C LYS A 119 -0.36 10.42 4.00
N ILE A 120 -1.08 10.04 5.04
CA ILE A 120 -2.36 10.65 5.39
C ILE A 120 -2.00 12.09 5.74
N PHE A 121 -2.70 13.03 5.13
CA PHE A 121 -2.66 14.45 5.46
C PHE A 121 -3.16 14.59 6.90
N ILE A 122 -2.31 14.28 7.88
CA ILE A 122 -2.38 14.87 9.19
C ILE A 122 -1.53 16.11 9.00
N ASP A 123 -2.17 17.22 8.63
CA ASP A 123 -1.57 18.53 8.84
C ASP A 123 -1.33 18.63 10.34
N PHE A 124 -0.11 18.26 10.75
CA PHE A 124 0.46 18.93 11.90
C PHE A 124 0.58 20.39 11.46
N VAL A 125 -0.42 21.17 11.88
CA VAL A 125 -0.23 22.58 12.22
C VAL A 125 0.93 22.62 13.21
N THR A 126 2.14 22.69 12.69
CA THR A 126 3.34 23.12 13.42
C THR A 126 3.97 24.24 12.62
N GLU A 127 3.19 25.28 12.37
CA GLU A 127 3.67 26.63 12.16
C GLU A 127 2.49 27.55 12.50
N GLY A 128 2.74 28.45 13.44
CA GLY A 128 1.74 28.92 14.40
C GLY A 128 0.55 29.64 13.79
N PHE A 129 -0.64 29.29 14.26
CA PHE A 129 -1.71 30.25 14.48
C PHE A 129 -2.46 29.85 15.74
N ARG A 130 -2.32 30.70 16.76
CA ARG A 130 -3.22 30.77 17.91
C ARG A 130 -4.62 31.07 17.38
N ASP A 131 -5.60 30.49 18.05
CA ASP A 131 -7.00 30.89 18.06
C ASP A 131 -7.73 30.72 16.71
N HIS A 132 -8.40 29.59 16.53
CA HIS A 132 -9.82 29.51 16.20
C HIS A 132 -10.26 28.05 16.08
N ILE A 133 -10.94 27.59 17.14
CA ILE A 133 -11.97 26.55 17.23
C ILE A 133 -12.17 25.72 15.95
N LEU A 134 -11.67 24.48 15.95
CA LEU A 134 -12.14 23.44 15.03
C LEU A 134 -13.11 22.52 15.77
N TYR A 135 -14.38 22.65 15.42
CA TYR A 135 -15.43 21.69 15.77
C TYR A 135 -15.08 20.34 15.14
N PHE A 136 -14.77 19.35 15.98
CA PHE A 136 -14.94 17.94 15.63
C PHE A 136 -16.39 17.57 15.97
N ASN A 137 -17.21 17.32 14.96
CA ASN A 137 -18.40 16.49 15.16
C ASN A 137 -17.93 15.04 15.27
N LEU A 138 -17.94 14.53 16.51
CA LEU A 138 -18.39 13.17 16.85
C LEU A 138 -19.77 13.31 17.47
#